data_AF-A0A0A2MJ73-F1
#
_entry.id   AF-A0A0A2MJ73-F1
#
_cell.length_a   1.000
_cell.length_b   1.000
_cell.length_c   1.000
_cell.angle_alpha   90.00
_cell.angle_beta   90.00
_cell.angle_gamma   90.00
#
_symmetry.space_group_name_H-M   'P 1'
#
loop_
_entity.id
_entity.type
_entity.pdbx_description
1 polymer ?
#
loop_
_entity_poly.entity_id
_entity_poly.type
_entity_poly.pdbx_seq_one_letter_code
_entity_poly.pdbx_strand_id
1 'polypeptide(L)'
;MWKNNGTYTVSGLYNVGFASGRDLILVLSAQGQGIFDCTTGLKVASDYKSDWWDNYNQTTNTIAGFDCLQNIKIHTCGLYNPDNLLKITQDGWTLEVSEPEPDYMPFENYLVQKIYLVSPNKTDRIFITNDGPCELRALGFSDTGNSFIVALSCEIIIYSRE
;
A
#
# COMPACT_ATOMS: atom_id res chain seq x y z
N MET A 1 11.80 3.54 -15.20
CA MET A 1 12.49 2.97 -14.00
C MET A 1 11.57 3.21 -12.80
N TRP A 2 11.69 2.48 -11.68
CA TRP A 2 10.85 2.73 -10.50
C TRP A 2 11.52 3.71 -9.54
N LYS A 3 10.77 4.68 -9.05
CA LYS A 3 11.22 5.74 -8.15
C LYS A 3 10.42 5.69 -6.85
N ASN A 4 11.11 5.81 -5.71
CA ASN A 4 10.47 6.04 -4.42
C ASN A 4 9.97 7.49 -4.36
N ASN A 5 8.67 7.67 -4.24
CA ASN A 5 8.03 8.99 -4.17
C ASN A 5 7.75 9.47 -2.74
N GLY A 6 7.93 8.62 -1.74
CA GLY A 6 7.84 8.99 -0.34
C GLY A 6 7.45 7.84 0.58
N THR A 7 7.83 8.00 1.84
CA THR A 7 7.37 7.17 2.97
C THR A 7 6.64 8.08 3.96
N TYR A 8 5.43 7.68 4.34
CA TYR A 8 4.57 8.46 5.22
C TYR A 8 4.17 7.64 6.43
N THR A 9 4.46 8.16 7.63
CA THR A 9 3.93 7.59 8.86
C THR A 9 2.41 7.71 8.88
N VAL A 10 1.74 6.60 9.18
CA VAL A 10 0.29 6.49 9.33
C VAL A 10 0.02 5.73 10.62
N SER A 11 -0.42 6.44 11.66
CA SER A 11 -0.71 5.80 12.94
C SER A 11 -1.94 4.88 12.81
N GLY A 12 -1.73 3.58 13.00
CA GLY A 12 -2.78 2.57 12.94
C GLY A 12 -3.39 2.48 11.54
N LEU A 13 -2.57 2.22 10.52
CA LEU A 13 -3.07 1.94 9.17
C LEU A 13 -3.86 0.63 9.19
N TYR A 14 -5.12 0.68 8.77
CA TYR A 14 -6.00 -0.48 8.75
C TYR A 14 -6.08 -1.05 7.36
N ASN A 15 -6.64 -0.31 6.40
CA ASN A 15 -6.84 -0.79 5.04
C ASN A 15 -6.40 0.26 4.01
N VAL A 16 -6.08 -0.20 2.81
CA VAL A 16 -5.77 0.65 1.64
C VAL A 16 -6.49 0.14 0.41
N GLY A 17 -6.70 1.01 -0.59
CA GLY A 17 -7.29 0.61 -1.87
C GLY A 17 -7.07 1.65 -2.97
N PHE A 18 -6.67 1.20 -4.16
CA PHE A 18 -6.56 2.05 -5.34
C PHE A 18 -7.94 2.38 -5.90
N ALA A 19 -8.13 3.63 -6.33
CA ALA A 19 -9.25 3.98 -7.20
C ALA A 19 -9.02 3.38 -8.59
N SER A 20 -10.03 2.73 -9.16
CA SER A 20 -9.86 2.04 -10.45
C SER A 20 -9.50 3.01 -11.58
N GLY A 21 -8.53 2.60 -12.40
CA GLY A 21 -7.96 3.34 -13.50
C GLY A 21 -7.14 4.56 -13.07
N ARG A 22 -6.78 4.67 -11.79
CA ARG A 22 -6.08 5.82 -11.22
C ARG A 22 -4.95 5.40 -10.31
N ASP A 23 -3.89 6.20 -10.30
CA ASP A 23 -2.78 6.10 -9.35
C ASP A 23 -3.07 6.91 -8.07
N LEU A 24 -4.32 6.85 -7.59
CA LEU A 24 -4.76 7.44 -6.33
C LEU A 24 -5.11 6.31 -5.36
N ILE A 25 -4.53 6.34 -4.16
CA ILE A 25 -4.79 5.35 -3.13
C ILE A 25 -5.50 5.98 -1.93
N LEU A 26 -6.60 5.35 -1.51
CA LEU A 26 -7.27 5.64 -0.26
C LEU A 26 -6.59 4.85 0.87
N VAL A 27 -6.37 5.51 2.00
CA VAL A 27 -5.84 4.93 3.24
C VAL A 27 -6.85 5.15 4.35
N LEU A 28 -7.26 4.05 5.00
CA LEU A 28 -8.11 4.03 6.19
C LEU A 28 -7.22 3.77 7.41
N SER A 29 -7.31 4.61 8.43
CA SER A 29 -6.50 4.48 9.63
C SER A 29 -7.28 4.83 10.90
N ALA A 30 -6.64 4.61 12.04
CA ALA A 30 -7.12 5.04 13.35
C ALA A 30 -7.36 6.55 13.45
N GLN A 31 -6.74 7.35 12.57
CA GLN A 31 -6.84 8.81 12.55
C GLN A 31 -7.81 9.33 11.47
N GLY A 32 -8.55 8.46 10.78
CA GLY A 32 -9.49 8.85 9.74
C GLY A 32 -9.10 8.33 8.35
N GLN A 33 -9.35 9.14 7.32
CA GLN A 33 -9.07 8.79 5.92
C GLN A 33 -8.03 9.71 5.28
N GLY A 34 -7.25 9.19 4.34
CA GLY A 34 -6.33 9.97 3.52
C GLY A 34 -6.31 9.49 2.08
N ILE A 35 -6.08 10.39 1.13
CA ILE A 35 -5.84 10.06 -0.28
C ILE A 35 -4.43 10.50 -0.64
N PHE A 36 -3.68 9.60 -1.25
CA PHE A 36 -2.36 9.88 -1.79
C PHE A 36 -2.40 9.76 -3.30
N ASP A 37 -1.75 10.71 -3.97
CA ASP A 37 -1.39 10.59 -5.37
C ASP A 37 -0.05 9.86 -5.47
N CYS A 38 -0.08 8.65 -5.99
CA CYS A 38 1.09 7.80 -6.06
C CYS A 38 2.09 8.25 -7.13
N THR A 39 1.66 9.04 -8.12
CA THR A 39 2.55 9.56 -9.17
C THR A 39 3.43 10.70 -8.66
N THR A 40 2.88 11.55 -7.80
CA THR A 40 3.61 12.65 -7.16
C THR A 40 4.17 12.28 -5.79
N GLY A 41 3.64 11.20 -5.20
CA GLY A 41 3.89 10.79 -3.83
C GLY A 41 3.14 11.61 -2.79
N LEU A 42 2.39 12.64 -3.16
CA LEU A 42 1.83 13.59 -2.20
C LEU A 42 0.52 13.10 -1.60
N LYS A 43 0.31 13.41 -0.31
CA LYS A 43 -1.02 13.32 0.30
C LYS A 43 -1.88 14.47 -0.25
N VAL A 44 -2.91 14.15 -1.02
CA VAL A 44 -3.76 15.14 -1.72
C VAL A 44 -5.06 15.45 -0.98
N ALA A 45 -5.52 14.55 -0.10
CA ALA A 45 -6.68 14.80 0.75
C ALA A 45 -6.55 14.10 2.11
N SER A 46 -7.20 14.66 3.13
CA SER A 46 -7.27 14.09 4.48
C SER A 46 -8.55 14.46 5.17
N ASP A 47 -9.18 13.49 5.81
CA ASP A 47 -10.30 13.69 6.73
C ASP A 47 -9.99 13.04 8.08
N TYR A 48 -9.46 13.85 9.00
CA TYR A 48 -9.01 13.41 10.33
C TYR A 48 -10.16 13.14 11.32
N LYS A 49 -11.38 13.55 10.99
CA LYS A 49 -12.57 13.35 11.85
C LYS A 49 -13.56 12.38 11.23
N SER A 50 -13.16 11.71 10.15
CA SER A 50 -14.03 10.77 9.48
C SER A 50 -14.33 9.57 10.37
N ASP A 51 -15.61 9.34 10.65
CA ASP A 51 -16.15 8.06 11.09
C ASP A 51 -16.29 7.12 9.88
N TRP A 52 -15.16 6.84 9.21
CA TRP A 52 -15.17 6.06 7.96
C TRP A 52 -15.72 4.64 8.17
N TRP A 53 -15.64 4.14 9.40
CA TRP A 53 -16.17 2.83 9.78
C TRP A 53 -17.67 2.71 9.53
N ASP A 54 -18.45 3.76 9.81
CA ASP A 54 -19.91 3.76 9.61
C ASP A 54 -20.29 3.68 8.11
N ASN A 55 -19.37 4.07 7.24
CA ASN A 55 -19.53 4.04 5.78
C ASN A 55 -18.80 2.86 5.13
N TYR A 56 -18.07 2.06 5.91
CA TYR A 56 -17.31 0.92 5.42
C TYR A 56 -18.19 -0.32 5.31
N ASN A 57 -18.34 -0.84 4.09
CA ASN A 57 -19.07 -2.07 3.85
C ASN A 57 -18.16 -3.28 4.10
N GLN A 58 -18.30 -3.90 5.28
CA GLN A 58 -17.50 -5.04 5.71
C GLN A 58 -17.72 -6.32 4.89
N THR A 59 -18.89 -6.47 4.25
CA THR A 59 -19.18 -7.68 3.44
C THR A 59 -18.45 -7.65 2.10
N THR A 60 -18.30 -6.45 1.52
CA THR A 60 -17.71 -6.26 0.19
C THR A 60 -16.34 -5.60 0.23
N ASN A 61 -15.89 -5.22 1.42
CA ASN A 61 -14.63 -4.53 1.70
C ASN A 61 -14.46 -3.25 0.93
N THR A 62 -15.55 -2.48 0.90
CA THR A 62 -15.61 -1.27 0.09
C THR A 62 -16.04 -0.07 0.88
N ILE A 63 -15.61 1.09 0.41
CA ILE A 63 -16.01 2.38 0.93
C ILE A 63 -16.17 3.37 -0.22
N ALA A 64 -17.03 4.37 -0.05
CA ALA A 64 -17.08 5.49 -0.97
C ALA A 64 -15.85 6.39 -0.75
N GLY A 65 -15.16 6.75 -1.82
CA GLY A 65 -14.12 7.76 -1.80
C GLY A 65 -14.67 9.13 -1.42
N PHE A 66 -13.77 10.00 -0.99
CA PHE A 66 -14.06 11.39 -0.60
C PHE A 66 -13.20 12.36 -1.42
N ASP A 67 -13.49 13.66 -1.33
CA ASP A 67 -12.74 14.71 -2.04
C ASP A 67 -12.61 14.40 -3.54
N CYS A 68 -11.39 14.33 -4.09
CA CYS A 68 -11.10 14.00 -5.49
C CYS A 68 -11.57 12.60 -5.94
N LEU A 69 -11.99 11.74 -5.01
CA LEU A 69 -12.55 10.41 -5.24
C LEU A 69 -14.04 10.31 -4.88
N GLN A 70 -14.75 11.43 -4.72
CA GLN A 70 -16.18 11.42 -4.41
C GLN A 70 -16.97 10.57 -5.42
N ASN A 71 -17.93 9.78 -4.91
CA ASN A 71 -18.77 8.85 -5.69
C ASN A 71 -18.03 7.67 -6.33
N ILE A 72 -16.73 7.48 -6.05
CA ILE A 72 -15.98 6.31 -6.49
C ILE A 72 -16.04 5.25 -5.38
N LYS A 73 -16.52 4.06 -5.71
CA LYS A 73 -16.47 2.91 -4.80
C LYS A 73 -15.07 2.30 -4.87
N ILE A 74 -14.41 2.18 -3.73
CA ILE A 74 -13.03 1.68 -3.63
C ILE A 74 -13.06 0.36 -2.89
N HIS A 75 -12.47 -0.68 -3.50
CA HIS A 75 -12.18 -1.94 -2.82
C HIS A 75 -10.89 -1.79 -2.02
N THR A 76 -10.91 -2.24 -0.77
CA THR A 76 -9.79 -2.11 0.14
C THR A 76 -9.35 -3.46 0.70
N CYS A 77 -8.09 -3.54 1.12
CA CYS A 77 -7.50 -4.69 1.79
C CYS A 77 -6.53 -4.23 2.88
N GLY A 78 -6.15 -5.13 3.79
CA GLY A 78 -5.33 -4.78 4.95
C GLY A 78 -5.68 -5.59 6.19
N LEU A 79 -5.85 -4.90 7.31
CA LEU A 79 -6.19 -5.47 8.61
C LEU A 79 -7.44 -6.35 8.56
N TYR A 80 -8.48 -5.88 7.86
CA TYR A 80 -9.78 -6.55 7.91
C TYR A 80 -9.88 -7.67 6.88
N ASN A 81 -9.04 -7.66 5.85
CA ASN A 81 -9.19 -8.55 4.69
C ASN A 81 -7.86 -8.83 4.01
N PRO A 82 -7.72 -10.04 3.44
CA PRO A 82 -6.51 -10.40 2.74
C PRO A 82 -6.21 -9.40 1.62
N ASP A 83 -4.92 -9.17 1.44
CA ASP A 83 -4.39 -8.34 0.38
C ASP A 83 -4.84 -8.85 -1.00
N ASN A 84 -5.53 -7.98 -1.74
CA ASN A 84 -6.06 -8.25 -3.07
C ASN A 84 -5.50 -7.31 -4.15
N LEU A 85 -4.46 -6.53 -3.82
CA LEU A 85 -3.80 -5.67 -4.79
C LEU A 85 -3.00 -6.51 -5.78
N LEU A 86 -2.83 -5.98 -7.00
CA LEU A 86 -2.07 -6.66 -8.05
C LEU A 86 -0.62 -6.86 -7.61
N LYS A 87 -0.11 -8.10 -7.75
CA LYS A 87 1.30 -8.44 -7.44
C LYS A 87 2.21 -8.36 -8.65
N ILE A 88 1.63 -8.30 -9.83
CA ILE A 88 2.34 -8.35 -11.10
C ILE A 88 1.70 -7.31 -12.04
N THR A 89 2.52 -6.51 -12.69
CA THR A 89 2.11 -5.57 -13.74
C THR A 89 2.02 -6.27 -15.10
N GLN A 90 1.32 -5.66 -16.07
CA GLN A 90 1.16 -6.26 -17.41
C GLN A 90 2.49 -6.52 -18.13
N ASP A 91 3.50 -5.69 -17.90
CA ASP A 91 4.85 -5.84 -18.47
C ASP A 91 5.80 -6.66 -17.59
N GLY A 92 5.31 -7.28 -16.51
CA GLY A 92 6.00 -8.34 -15.78
C GLY A 92 6.76 -7.93 -14.52
N TRP A 93 6.73 -6.66 -14.09
CA TRP A 93 7.26 -6.30 -12.78
C TRP A 93 6.45 -6.97 -11.68
N THR A 94 7.16 -7.58 -10.72
CA THR A 94 6.56 -8.41 -9.68
C THR A 94 6.96 -7.92 -8.30
N LEU A 95 6.03 -7.92 -7.35
CA LEU A 95 6.31 -7.73 -5.94
C LEU A 95 6.40 -9.10 -5.26
N GLU A 96 7.52 -9.34 -4.58
CA GLU A 96 7.78 -10.57 -3.83
C GLU A 96 7.91 -10.26 -2.34
N VAL A 97 7.40 -11.16 -1.51
CA VAL A 97 7.56 -11.15 -0.07
C VAL A 97 8.32 -12.43 0.30
N SER A 98 9.37 -12.32 1.10
CA SER A 98 10.11 -13.49 1.56
C SER A 98 9.29 -14.32 2.55
N GLU A 99 9.71 -15.59 2.71
CA GLU A 99 9.42 -16.30 3.95
C GLU A 99 10.01 -15.53 5.15
N PRO A 100 9.44 -15.67 6.36
CA PRO A 100 10.00 -15.05 7.56
C PRO A 100 11.47 -15.44 7.76
N GLU A 101 12.35 -14.44 7.80
CA GLU A 101 13.81 -14.61 7.97
C GLU A 101 14.33 -13.66 9.06
N PRO A 102 15.47 -13.96 9.71
CA PRO A 102 16.09 -13.05 10.68
C PRO A 102 16.27 -11.64 10.11
N ASP A 103 15.94 -10.64 10.93
CA ASP A 103 16.25 -9.25 10.60
C ASP A 103 17.77 -8.99 10.67
N TYR A 104 18.17 -7.80 10.23
CA TYR A 104 19.54 -7.34 10.32
C TYR A 104 19.95 -7.04 11.77
N MET A 105 21.25 -7.12 12.04
CA MET A 105 21.83 -6.74 13.33
C MET A 105 21.45 -5.29 13.69
N PRO A 106 21.01 -4.98 14.93
CA PRO A 106 21.03 -5.83 16.15
C PRO A 106 19.72 -6.59 16.44
N PHE A 107 18.88 -6.82 15.43
CA PHE A 107 17.53 -7.39 15.58
C PHE A 107 17.42 -8.82 15.05
N GLU A 108 18.54 -9.55 14.91
CA GLU A 108 18.60 -10.89 14.31
C GLU A 108 17.74 -11.97 15.02
N ASN A 109 17.25 -11.70 16.23
CA ASN A 109 16.34 -12.60 16.95
C ASN A 109 14.86 -12.43 16.54
N TYR A 110 14.54 -11.42 15.73
CA TYR A 110 13.20 -11.17 15.20
C TYR A 110 13.12 -11.67 13.76
N LEU A 111 12.02 -12.35 13.44
CA LEU A 111 11.73 -12.76 12.07
C LEU A 111 10.92 -11.68 11.37
N VAL A 112 11.35 -11.33 10.16
CA VAL A 112 10.72 -10.32 9.31
C VAL A 112 10.49 -10.88 7.92
N GLN A 113 9.48 -10.37 7.24
CA GLN A 113 9.27 -10.58 5.82
C GLN A 113 9.89 -9.42 5.05
N LYS A 114 10.81 -9.73 4.13
CA LYS A 114 11.45 -8.74 3.26
C LYS A 114 10.67 -8.60 1.96
N ILE A 115 10.40 -7.37 1.57
CA ILE A 115 9.65 -7.02 0.36
C ILE A 115 10.63 -6.59 -0.74
N TYR A 116 10.43 -7.15 -1.93
CA TYR A 116 11.27 -6.89 -3.09
C TYR A 116 10.44 -6.53 -4.31
N LEU A 117 11.00 -5.67 -5.15
CA LEU A 117 10.54 -5.43 -6.51
C LEU A 117 11.45 -6.18 -7.49
N VAL A 118 10.86 -7.03 -8.31
CA VAL A 118 11.56 -7.88 -9.27
C VAL A 118 11.25 -7.43 -10.69
N SER A 119 12.32 -7.24 -11.45
CA SER A 119 12.28 -6.89 -12.88
C SER A 119 11.64 -7.99 -13.74
N PRO A 120 11.04 -7.66 -14.90
CA PRO A 120 10.38 -8.65 -15.77
C PRO A 120 11.29 -9.80 -16.24
N ASN A 121 12.57 -9.52 -16.45
CA ASN A 121 13.59 -10.49 -16.84
C ASN A 121 14.25 -11.21 -15.65
N LYS A 122 13.84 -10.87 -14.41
CA LYS A 122 14.37 -11.41 -13.14
C LYS A 122 15.87 -11.18 -12.91
N THR A 123 16.48 -10.21 -13.59
CA THR A 123 17.90 -9.88 -13.37
C THR A 123 18.09 -8.97 -12.17
N ASP A 124 17.14 -8.06 -11.95
CA ASP A 124 17.13 -7.15 -10.82
C ASP A 124 16.10 -7.57 -9.79
N ARG A 125 16.55 -7.69 -8.55
CA ARG A 125 15.74 -7.92 -7.34
C ARG A 125 16.06 -6.83 -6.33
N ILE A 126 15.22 -5.81 -6.30
CA ILE A 126 15.44 -4.57 -5.56
C ILE A 126 14.76 -4.68 -4.21
N PHE A 127 15.52 -4.55 -3.12
CA PHE A 127 14.96 -4.48 -1.77
C PHE A 127 14.17 -3.17 -1.58
N ILE A 128 12.94 -3.29 -1.08
CA ILE A 128 12.04 -2.14 -0.83
C ILE A 128 12.00 -1.81 0.66
N THR A 129 11.58 -2.78 1.48
CA THR A 129 11.50 -2.65 2.94
C THR A 129 11.35 -4.05 3.58
N ASN A 130 11.25 -4.10 4.91
CA ASN A 130 10.74 -5.24 5.65
C ASN A 130 9.55 -4.81 6.53
N ASP A 131 8.76 -5.78 7.02
CA ASP A 131 7.66 -5.50 7.94
C ASP A 131 8.15 -5.16 9.36
N GLY A 132 9.26 -5.75 9.82
CA GLY A 132 9.95 -5.31 11.03
C GLY A 132 8.99 -5.19 12.24
N PRO A 133 8.95 -4.05 12.96
CA PRO A 133 8.00 -3.83 14.05
C PRO A 133 6.58 -3.49 13.58
N CYS A 134 6.36 -3.29 12.28
CA CYS A 134 5.11 -2.85 11.69
C CYS A 134 4.55 -3.88 10.70
N GLU A 135 3.63 -4.71 11.18
CA GLU A 135 2.92 -5.72 10.37
C GLU A 135 2.54 -5.21 8.97
N LEU A 136 2.92 -5.99 7.95
CA LEU A 136 2.53 -5.79 6.57
C LEU A 136 1.01 -5.93 6.42
N ARG A 137 0.34 -4.84 6.04
CA ARG A 137 -1.11 -4.82 5.82
C ARG A 137 -1.45 -5.16 4.38
N ALA A 138 -0.78 -4.53 3.44
CA ALA A 138 -0.96 -4.80 2.02
C ALA A 138 0.25 -4.30 1.22
N LEU A 139 0.45 -4.84 0.02
CA LEU A 139 1.35 -4.28 -0.97
C LEU A 139 0.80 -4.54 -2.36
N GLY A 140 1.09 -3.70 -3.35
CA GLY A 140 0.67 -4.02 -4.71
C GLY A 140 0.62 -2.84 -5.63
N PHE A 141 0.45 -3.15 -6.91
CA PHE A 141 0.36 -2.20 -8.00
C PHE A 141 -1.04 -1.62 -8.13
N SER A 142 -1.12 -0.38 -8.63
CA SER A 142 -2.33 0.15 -9.23
C SER A 142 -2.73 -0.67 -10.48
N ASP A 143 -3.99 -0.61 -10.87
CA ASP A 143 -4.46 -1.27 -12.10
C ASP A 143 -3.93 -0.63 -13.39
N THR A 144 -3.41 0.61 -13.31
CA THR A 144 -2.65 1.26 -14.40
C THR A 144 -1.24 0.67 -14.54
N GLY A 145 -0.73 0.01 -13.50
CA GLY A 145 0.63 -0.52 -13.44
C GLY A 145 1.73 0.53 -13.29
N ASN A 146 1.37 1.81 -13.09
CA ASN A 146 2.31 2.93 -13.01
C ASN A 146 2.75 3.26 -11.59
N SER A 147 2.07 2.74 -10.57
CA SER A 147 2.46 2.89 -9.17
C SER A 147 2.32 1.59 -8.41
N PHE A 148 3.03 1.50 -7.28
CA PHE A 148 2.76 0.51 -6.25
C PHE A 148 2.98 1.10 -4.87
N ILE A 149 2.45 0.40 -3.87
CA ILE A 149 2.63 0.74 -2.47
C ILE A 149 3.09 -0.48 -1.67
N VAL A 150 3.69 -0.19 -0.52
CA VAL A 150 3.80 -1.12 0.61
C VAL A 150 3.18 -0.43 1.82
N ALA A 151 2.09 -0.98 2.34
CA ALA A 151 1.38 -0.49 3.50
C ALA A 151 1.69 -1.37 4.70
N LEU A 152 2.38 -0.79 5.68
CA LEU A 152 2.63 -1.37 6.99
C LEU A 152 1.65 -0.75 8.00
N SER A 153 1.50 -1.38 9.17
CA SER A 153 0.57 -0.89 10.21
C SER A 153 0.89 0.53 10.73
N CYS A 154 2.12 1.02 10.51
CA CYS A 154 2.61 2.31 10.96
C CYS A 154 3.00 3.29 9.84
N GLU A 155 3.05 2.83 8.59
CA GLU A 155 3.48 3.66 7.46
C GLU A 155 2.98 3.16 6.10
N ILE A 156 3.02 4.03 5.10
CA ILE A 156 2.83 3.68 3.70
C ILE A 156 4.02 4.19 2.89
N ILE A 157 4.58 3.30 2.07
CA ILE A 157 5.68 3.56 1.16
C ILE A 157 5.13 3.57 -0.27
N ILE A 158 5.47 4.58 -1.05
CA ILE A 158 4.88 4.83 -2.37
C ILE A 158 5.97 4.86 -3.44
N TYR A 159 5.76 4.12 -4.52
CA TYR A 159 6.61 4.11 -5.70
C TYR A 159 5.80 4.39 -6.96
N SER A 160 6.41 5.06 -7.94
CA SER A 160 5.87 5.15 -9.30
C SER A 160 6.93 4.89 -10.36
N ARG A 161 6.47 4.70 -11.58
CA ARG A 161 7.32 4.79 -12.77
C ARG A 161 7.72 6.24 -13.02
N GLU A 162 8.93 6.42 -13.50
CA GLU A 162 9.36 7.59 -14.29
C GLU A 162 8.98 7.43 -15.75
#